data_AF-A0A934LJ35-F1
#
_entry.id   AF-A0A934LJ35-F1
#
_cell.length_a   1.000
_cell.length_b   1.000
_cell.length_c   1.000
_cell.angle_alpha   90.00
_cell.angle_beta   90.00
_cell.angle_gamma   90.00
#
_symmetry.space_group_name_H-M   'P 1'
#
loop_
_entity.id
_entity.type
_entity.pdbx_description
1 polymer ?
#
loop_
_entity_poly.entity_id
_entity_poly.type
_entity_poly.pdbx_seq_one_letter_code
_entity_poly.pdbx_strand_id
1 'polypeptide(L)'
;MLQVTETETLSEPPEPPDQRVRQTLSTPLSTLEPTRHSQLKQTPRPALWADIPDEKWLDWRWQLAHRLNTLEELSQIIHLTAEEIEGLSAEDKFRVDVTPYFASLIDPDDPHCPIRRQVIPLGRELQAFEGMMEDSLAEDKHSPVPGLVHRYPDRVLMLLTTQCASYCRYCTRSRIVGDSHATFSKTDFEMQLEYLRNTPQVRDVLLSGGDPLTLAPKTLEHILASLREIEHIEIIRIGTRVPIFLPMRVTEEFTAMLHQFHPLWMNVHINHPKEITPELSQALAKLADAGIPLGNQSVLLAGINDSVNIQRELVHKLVRNRVRPYYLYQCDLVKGAGHFRTTVAKGVEVIEGLRGHTSGYAIPTYVVDAPGGGGKIPVMPQYMISQAPGKVVLRNYEGYITTYVEPEDYDPHMIDHLDRFAPERSEPGQGGVSDLLEGRSLAIKPEGFDTLHSRGGAQHRLNSDEAKWKPYGVGEESPLLHLPIPIQREASNGNGHNGNGHNGNGHNGHNGNGHTTALLHKPDSPNGHNGNGSGNGHHE
;
A
#
# COMPACT_ATOMS: atom_id res chain seq x y z
N MET A 1 -65.48 12.98 37.99
CA MET A 1 -65.77 13.45 36.61
C MET A 1 -64.43 13.47 35.89
N LEU A 2 -64.12 12.76 34.81
CA LEU A 2 -64.85 12.00 33.79
C LEU A 2 -63.84 10.94 33.28
N GLN A 3 -64.18 9.66 33.37
CA GLN A 3 -64.58 8.77 32.27
C GLN A 3 -63.42 8.13 31.49
N VAL A 4 -63.30 6.82 31.71
CA VAL A 4 -62.68 5.78 30.89
C VAL A 4 -63.69 5.39 29.80
N THR A 5 -63.17 4.90 28.65
CA THR A 5 -63.76 4.21 27.46
C THR A 5 -63.45 5.02 26.18
N GLU A 6 -62.97 4.49 25.06
CA GLU A 6 -63.25 3.20 24.40
C GLU A 6 -62.02 2.63 23.67
N THR A 7 -62.02 1.31 23.54
CA THR A 7 -61.17 0.49 22.67
C THR A 7 -61.64 0.59 21.21
N GLU A 8 -60.79 1.06 20.31
CA GLU A 8 -60.98 0.87 18.86
C GLU A 8 -60.22 -0.35 18.35
N THR A 9 -60.93 -1.10 17.53
CA THR A 9 -60.62 -2.40 16.94
C THR A 9 -59.46 -2.36 15.95
N LEU A 10 -58.53 -3.31 16.07
CA LEU A 10 -57.51 -3.61 15.06
C LEU A 10 -58.18 -4.10 13.77
N SER A 11 -58.01 -3.36 12.68
CA SER A 11 -58.37 -3.78 11.33
C SER A 11 -57.40 -4.85 10.81
N GLU A 12 -57.93 -5.92 10.22
CA GLU A 12 -57.16 -6.99 9.56
C GLU A 12 -56.25 -6.46 8.44
N PRO A 13 -55.09 -7.11 8.18
CA PRO A 13 -54.21 -6.74 7.07
C PRO A 13 -54.82 -7.13 5.71
N PRO A 14 -54.56 -6.39 4.63
CA PRO A 14 -55.11 -6.69 3.31
C PRO A 14 -54.53 -7.97 2.72
N GLU A 15 -55.38 -8.78 2.07
CA GLU A 15 -54.99 -9.99 1.33
C GLU A 15 -54.01 -9.70 0.18
N PRO A 16 -53.11 -10.65 -0.15
CA PRO A 16 -52.17 -10.50 -1.25
C PRO A 16 -52.88 -10.59 -2.61
N PRO A 17 -52.46 -9.82 -3.64
CA PRO A 17 -53.11 -9.83 -4.93
C PRO A 17 -52.97 -11.18 -5.65
N ASP A 18 -54.12 -11.62 -6.15
CA ASP A 18 -54.40 -12.88 -6.83
C ASP A 18 -53.61 -13.08 -8.15
N GLN A 19 -53.41 -14.35 -8.45
CA GLN A 19 -52.68 -14.93 -9.57
C GLN A 19 -53.27 -14.53 -10.93
N ARG A 20 -52.81 -13.44 -11.54
CA ARG A 20 -52.89 -13.23 -12.98
C ARG A 20 -51.62 -12.57 -13.49
N VAL A 21 -50.66 -13.40 -13.89
CA VAL A 21 -49.84 -13.34 -15.12
C VAL A 21 -48.82 -14.48 -15.01
N ARG A 22 -49.27 -15.71 -15.32
CA ARG A 22 -48.38 -16.82 -15.67
C ARG A 22 -48.73 -17.26 -17.08
N GLN A 23 -48.29 -16.47 -18.06
CA GLN A 23 -48.17 -16.88 -19.46
C GLN A 23 -47.45 -15.75 -20.20
N THR A 24 -46.14 -15.94 -20.41
CA THR A 24 -45.26 -15.44 -21.50
C THR A 24 -43.86 -15.18 -20.98
N LEU A 25 -43.13 -16.24 -20.62
CA LEU A 25 -41.67 -16.24 -20.59
C LEU A 25 -41.20 -17.60 -21.12
N SER A 26 -41.36 -17.79 -22.42
CA SER A 26 -40.74 -18.85 -23.19
C SER A 26 -40.41 -18.30 -24.57
N THR A 27 -39.50 -17.34 -24.61
CA THR A 27 -38.84 -16.92 -25.85
C THR A 27 -37.45 -17.55 -25.82
N PRO A 28 -37.07 -18.39 -26.80
CA PRO A 28 -35.74 -18.95 -26.85
C PRO A 28 -34.71 -17.83 -27.04
N LEU A 29 -33.61 -17.89 -26.29
CA LEU A 29 -32.41 -17.08 -26.49
C LEU A 29 -31.70 -17.51 -27.79
N SER A 30 -32.34 -17.28 -28.94
CA SER A 30 -31.66 -17.34 -30.23
C SER A 30 -32.37 -16.38 -31.17
N THR A 31 -31.58 -15.60 -31.93
CA THR A 31 -31.98 -14.48 -32.81
C THR A 31 -32.11 -13.10 -32.14
N LEU A 32 -31.10 -12.69 -31.40
CA LEU A 32 -30.69 -11.28 -31.45
C LEU A 32 -29.75 -11.16 -32.66
N GLU A 33 -30.26 -10.60 -33.75
CA GLU A 33 -29.41 -10.11 -34.84
C GLU A 33 -28.39 -9.13 -34.26
N PRO A 34 -27.12 -9.12 -34.72
CA PRO A 34 -26.14 -8.16 -34.26
C PRO A 34 -26.54 -6.77 -34.76
N THR A 35 -27.34 -6.08 -33.96
CA THR A 35 -27.68 -4.67 -34.17
C THR A 35 -26.37 -3.88 -34.13
N ARG A 36 -25.96 -3.41 -35.32
CA ARG A 36 -24.94 -2.38 -35.61
C ARG A 36 -23.78 -2.34 -34.62
N HIS A 37 -22.59 -2.75 -35.07
CA HIS A 37 -21.33 -2.37 -34.43
C HIS A 37 -21.39 -0.88 -34.02
N SER A 38 -21.69 -0.63 -32.75
CA SER A 38 -21.44 0.66 -32.12
C SER A 38 -19.95 0.84 -32.29
N GLN A 39 -19.52 1.69 -33.21
CA GLN A 39 -18.11 2.07 -33.34
C GLN A 39 -17.66 2.42 -31.92
N LEU A 40 -16.82 1.56 -31.34
CA LEU A 40 -16.30 1.76 -30.00
C LEU A 40 -15.69 3.16 -30.02
N LYS A 41 -16.06 4.01 -29.06
CA LYS A 41 -15.46 5.35 -28.95
C LYS A 41 -13.95 5.15 -28.91
N GLN A 42 -13.24 5.74 -29.87
CA GLN A 42 -11.79 5.76 -29.91
C GLN A 42 -11.31 7.17 -29.57
N THR A 43 -10.10 7.23 -29.03
CA THR A 43 -9.41 8.51 -28.83
C THR A 43 -9.05 9.11 -30.20
N PRO A 44 -9.35 10.39 -30.44
CA PRO A 44 -8.99 11.05 -31.70
C PRO A 44 -7.47 10.98 -31.95
N ARG A 45 -7.08 10.70 -33.20
CA ARG A 45 -5.68 10.70 -33.62
C ARG A 45 -5.27 12.12 -34.04
N PRO A 46 -4.09 12.62 -33.62
CA PRO A 46 -3.46 13.80 -34.20
C PRO A 46 -3.35 13.73 -35.72
N ALA A 47 -3.28 14.89 -36.39
CA ALA A 47 -3.20 14.98 -37.84
C ALA A 47 -2.09 14.10 -38.44
N LEU A 48 -0.94 13.99 -37.75
CA LEU A 48 0.18 13.14 -38.12
C LEU A 48 -0.20 11.67 -38.33
N TRP A 49 -1.19 11.16 -37.60
CA TRP A 49 -1.65 9.78 -37.65
C TRP A 49 -3.09 9.61 -38.13
N ALA A 50 -3.71 10.67 -38.65
CA ALA A 50 -5.10 10.66 -39.10
C ALA A 50 -5.34 9.62 -40.22
N ASP A 51 -4.38 9.49 -41.14
CA ASP A 51 -4.48 8.59 -42.30
C ASP A 51 -3.90 7.18 -42.05
N ILE A 52 -3.43 6.88 -40.84
CA ILE A 52 -2.91 5.55 -40.51
C ILE A 52 -4.10 4.57 -40.41
N PRO A 53 -4.10 3.46 -41.18
CA PRO A 53 -5.17 2.47 -41.10
C PRO A 53 -5.33 1.90 -39.69
N ASP A 54 -6.57 1.64 -39.28
CA ASP A 54 -6.89 1.09 -37.95
C ASP A 54 -6.15 -0.21 -37.65
N GLU A 55 -5.99 -1.08 -38.64
CA GLU A 55 -5.24 -2.34 -38.52
C GLU A 55 -3.79 -2.11 -38.07
N LYS A 56 -3.15 -1.02 -38.51
CA LYS A 56 -1.81 -0.63 -38.07
C LYS A 56 -1.85 0.07 -36.72
N TRP A 57 -2.75 1.02 -36.53
CA TRP A 57 -2.85 1.78 -35.28
C TRP A 57 -3.15 0.87 -34.08
N LEU A 58 -3.99 -0.15 -34.28
CA LEU A 58 -4.38 -1.11 -33.26
C LEU A 58 -3.39 -2.29 -33.12
N ASP A 59 -2.35 -2.36 -33.96
CA ASP A 59 -1.25 -3.33 -33.77
C ASP A 59 -0.22 -2.79 -32.79
N TRP A 60 -0.07 -3.50 -31.66
CA TRP A 60 0.89 -3.14 -30.63
C TRP A 60 2.34 -3.15 -31.13
N ARG A 61 2.66 -3.96 -32.15
CA ARG A 61 4.00 -4.01 -32.75
C ARG A 61 4.29 -2.76 -33.56
N TRP A 62 3.31 -2.28 -34.32
CA TRP A 62 3.41 -1.03 -35.06
C TRP A 62 3.66 0.13 -34.09
N GLN A 63 2.90 0.21 -32.99
CA GLN A 63 3.07 1.23 -31.96
C GLN A 63 4.49 1.23 -31.36
N LEU A 64 5.08 0.05 -31.08
CA LEU A 64 6.45 -0.04 -30.55
C LEU A 64 7.52 0.32 -31.60
N ALA A 65 7.29 0.01 -32.87
CA ALA A 65 8.21 0.32 -33.96
C ALA A 65 8.21 1.80 -34.37
N HIS A 66 7.15 2.55 -34.03
CA HIS A 66 6.97 3.96 -34.38
C HIS A 66 7.00 4.87 -33.14
N ARG A 67 7.70 4.46 -32.09
CA ARG A 67 7.87 5.30 -30.90
C ARG A 67 8.65 6.57 -31.25
N LEU A 68 8.21 7.69 -30.68
CA LEU A 68 8.86 8.98 -30.84
C LEU A 68 9.97 9.11 -29.80
N ASN A 69 11.17 9.50 -30.23
CA ASN A 69 12.32 9.67 -29.33
C ASN A 69 13.24 10.84 -29.67
N THR A 70 13.02 11.53 -30.79
CA THR A 70 13.79 12.71 -31.17
C THR A 70 13.02 14.01 -30.97
N LEU A 71 13.76 15.13 -30.89
CA LEU A 71 13.18 16.47 -30.84
C LEU A 71 12.32 16.73 -32.08
N GLU A 72 12.82 16.37 -33.25
CA GLU A 72 12.17 16.57 -34.54
C GLU A 72 10.84 15.81 -34.63
N GLU A 73 10.81 14.55 -34.19
CA GLU A 73 9.58 13.75 -34.13
C GLU A 73 8.56 14.35 -33.17
N LEU A 74 8.98 14.70 -31.95
CA LEU A 74 8.08 15.25 -30.94
C LEU A 74 7.56 16.65 -31.32
N SER A 75 8.37 17.46 -31.99
CA SER A 75 7.96 18.80 -32.47
C SER A 75 6.82 18.78 -33.50
N GLN A 76 6.58 17.63 -34.15
CA GLN A 76 5.47 17.46 -35.09
C GLN A 76 4.12 17.30 -34.40
N ILE A 77 4.10 16.97 -33.11
CA ILE A 77 2.87 16.69 -32.35
C ILE A 77 2.62 17.67 -31.21
N ILE A 78 3.65 18.36 -30.71
CA ILE A 78 3.53 19.27 -29.57
C ILE A 78 4.35 20.54 -29.75
N HIS A 79 3.88 21.64 -29.18
CA HIS A 79 4.65 22.89 -29.10
C HIS A 79 5.67 22.80 -27.97
N LEU A 80 6.90 22.41 -28.33
CA LEU A 80 8.00 22.24 -27.38
C LEU A 80 8.38 23.58 -26.73
N THR A 81 8.51 23.56 -25.41
CA THR A 81 9.05 24.67 -24.62
C THR A 81 10.58 24.70 -24.70
N ALA A 82 11.19 25.84 -24.36
CA ALA A 82 12.65 25.96 -24.32
C ALA A 82 13.30 24.93 -23.38
N GLU A 83 12.67 24.65 -22.24
CA GLU A 83 13.17 23.66 -21.27
C GLU A 83 13.03 22.21 -21.77
N GLU A 84 11.99 21.89 -22.55
CA GLU A 84 11.88 20.57 -23.18
C GLU A 84 12.90 20.39 -24.31
N ILE A 85 13.17 21.45 -25.07
CA ILE A 85 14.25 21.45 -26.08
C ILE A 85 15.59 21.17 -25.42
N GLU A 86 15.87 21.82 -24.28
CA GLU A 86 17.08 21.57 -23.49
C GLU A 86 17.14 20.09 -23.02
N GLY A 87 16.06 19.59 -22.41
CA GLY A 87 15.98 18.22 -21.92
C GLY A 87 16.10 17.15 -23.02
N LEU A 88 15.49 17.39 -24.19
CA LEU A 88 15.57 16.50 -25.35
C LEU A 88 16.95 16.52 -26.01
N SER A 89 17.61 17.68 -26.03
CA SER A 89 18.93 17.87 -26.63
C SER A 89 20.08 17.38 -25.75
N ALA A 90 19.84 17.15 -24.46
CA ALA A 90 20.87 16.71 -23.53
C ALA A 90 21.45 15.32 -23.86
N GLU A 91 22.77 15.20 -23.72
CA GLU A 91 23.51 13.96 -24.02
C GLU A 91 23.28 12.87 -22.95
N ASP A 92 23.27 13.23 -21.66
CA ASP A 92 23.12 12.31 -20.53
C ASP A 92 21.65 12.17 -20.06
N LYS A 93 20.69 12.53 -20.93
CA LYS A 93 19.26 12.39 -20.62
C LYS A 93 18.88 10.93 -20.41
N PHE A 94 17.96 10.70 -19.48
CA PHE A 94 17.28 9.42 -19.40
C PHE A 94 16.51 9.13 -20.69
N ARG A 95 16.51 7.87 -21.13
CA ARG A 95 15.95 7.43 -22.41
C ARG A 95 14.54 7.99 -22.66
N VAL A 96 14.30 8.39 -23.90
CA VAL A 96 13.00 8.86 -24.38
C VAL A 96 12.52 7.87 -25.41
N ASP A 97 11.33 7.33 -25.21
CA ASP A 97 10.54 6.67 -26.24
C ASP A 97 9.08 6.82 -25.80
N VAL A 98 8.22 7.30 -26.69
CA VAL A 98 6.78 7.48 -26.44
C VAL A 98 6.00 6.78 -27.54
N THR A 99 5.06 5.90 -27.20
CA THR A 99 4.20 5.26 -28.21
C THR A 99 3.32 6.32 -28.89
N PRO A 100 3.02 6.17 -30.20
CA PRO A 100 2.07 7.04 -30.88
C PRO A 100 0.74 7.19 -30.14
N TYR A 101 0.21 6.09 -29.62
CA TYR A 101 -1.01 6.12 -28.80
C TYR A 101 -0.86 7.02 -27.56
N PHE A 102 0.19 6.87 -26.75
CA PHE A 102 0.28 7.71 -25.55
C PHE A 102 0.61 9.17 -25.88
N ALA A 103 1.42 9.38 -26.93
CA ALA A 103 1.69 10.71 -27.47
C ALA A 103 0.43 11.42 -27.97
N SER A 104 -0.54 10.69 -28.55
CA SER A 104 -1.83 11.25 -28.97
C SER A 104 -2.71 11.78 -27.83
N LEU A 105 -2.40 11.42 -26.57
CA LEU A 105 -3.11 11.92 -25.40
C LEU A 105 -2.57 13.28 -24.92
N ILE A 106 -1.44 13.72 -25.48
CA ILE A 106 -0.84 15.00 -25.12
C ILE A 106 -1.67 16.13 -25.72
N ASP A 107 -1.93 17.13 -24.88
CA ASP A 107 -2.49 18.40 -25.32
C ASP A 107 -1.33 19.28 -25.85
N PRO A 108 -1.28 19.60 -27.14
CA PRO A 108 -0.16 20.31 -27.75
C PRO A 108 -0.03 21.75 -27.28
N ASP A 109 -1.13 22.35 -26.82
CA ASP A 109 -1.22 23.77 -26.47
C ASP A 109 -1.04 24.02 -24.96
N ASP A 110 -1.14 22.98 -24.14
CA ASP A 110 -1.00 23.07 -22.69
C ASP A 110 0.44 22.70 -22.23
N PRO A 111 1.30 23.68 -21.86
CA PRO A 111 2.63 23.44 -21.28
C PRO A 111 2.62 22.59 -20.01
N HIS A 112 1.49 22.56 -19.30
CA HIS A 112 1.33 21.87 -18.03
C HIS A 112 0.54 20.57 -18.15
N CYS A 113 0.27 20.10 -19.38
CA CYS A 113 -0.52 18.90 -19.58
C CYS A 113 0.05 17.71 -18.77
N PRO A 114 -0.77 17.02 -17.97
CA PRO A 114 -0.28 15.96 -17.08
C PRO A 114 0.18 14.71 -17.85
N ILE A 115 -0.18 14.57 -19.12
CA ILE A 115 0.32 13.48 -19.98
C ILE A 115 1.76 13.77 -20.42
N ARG A 116 2.01 14.94 -21.05
CA ARG A 116 3.35 15.34 -21.52
C ARG A 116 4.40 15.29 -20.42
N ARG A 117 4.06 15.81 -19.23
CA ARG A 117 4.99 15.91 -18.11
C ARG A 117 5.48 14.54 -17.63
N GLN A 118 4.77 13.46 -17.95
CA GLN A 118 5.19 12.12 -17.56
C GLN A 118 6.20 11.48 -18.52
N VAL A 119 6.38 12.00 -19.74
CA VAL A 119 7.17 11.35 -20.80
C VAL A 119 8.13 12.27 -21.57
N ILE A 120 7.91 13.59 -21.59
CA ILE A 120 8.79 14.55 -22.25
C ILE A 120 9.82 15.08 -21.24
N PRO A 121 11.14 14.97 -21.53
CA PRO A 121 12.17 15.39 -20.61
C PRO A 121 12.23 16.91 -20.45
N LEU A 122 12.62 17.37 -19.26
CA LEU A 122 12.95 18.77 -18.97
C LEU A 122 14.44 18.93 -18.67
N GLY A 123 15.02 20.09 -19.03
CA GLY A 123 16.41 20.42 -18.69
C GLY A 123 16.72 20.28 -17.19
N ARG A 124 15.77 20.63 -16.31
CA ARG A 124 15.93 20.46 -14.85
C ARG A 124 16.05 19.02 -14.36
N GLU A 125 15.80 18.01 -15.20
CA GLU A 125 16.06 16.60 -14.82
C GLU A 125 17.54 16.28 -14.65
N LEU A 126 18.41 17.09 -15.27
CA LEU A 126 19.86 16.94 -15.18
C LEU A 126 20.41 17.48 -13.86
N GLN A 127 19.62 18.28 -13.14
CA GLN A 127 20.04 18.92 -11.91
C GLN A 127 19.91 17.96 -10.73
N ALA A 128 21.01 17.79 -9.99
CA ALA A 128 21.00 17.07 -8.73
C ALA A 128 20.18 17.83 -7.67
N PHE A 129 19.60 17.08 -6.73
CA PHE A 129 18.89 17.63 -5.59
C PHE A 129 19.30 16.94 -4.29
N GLU A 130 18.99 17.57 -3.16
CA GLU A 130 19.32 17.04 -1.84
C GLU A 130 18.59 15.71 -1.56
N GLY A 131 19.37 14.70 -1.17
CA GLY A 131 18.90 13.34 -0.94
C GLY A 131 18.74 12.49 -2.20
N MET A 132 19.10 13.00 -3.39
CA MET A 132 19.13 12.20 -4.62
C MET A 132 20.08 11.01 -4.50
N MET A 133 19.61 9.84 -4.90
CA MET A 133 20.34 8.57 -4.91
C MET A 133 20.09 7.86 -6.24
N GLU A 134 21.08 7.13 -6.74
CA GLU A 134 20.90 6.29 -7.94
C GLU A 134 19.94 5.13 -7.67
N ASP A 135 20.13 4.43 -6.56
CA ASP A 135 19.25 3.39 -6.04
C ASP A 135 18.74 3.76 -4.63
N SER A 136 17.74 4.65 -4.59
CA SER A 136 17.17 5.10 -3.32
C SER A 136 16.53 3.97 -2.50
N LEU A 137 16.06 2.90 -3.16
CA LEU A 137 15.32 1.81 -2.54
C LEU A 137 16.20 0.61 -2.16
N ALA A 138 17.51 0.71 -2.40
CA ALA A 138 18.50 -0.35 -2.15
C ALA A 138 18.09 -1.70 -2.77
N GLU A 139 17.51 -1.65 -3.98
CA GLU A 139 17.14 -2.85 -4.73
C GLU A 139 18.35 -3.70 -5.07
N ASP A 140 19.45 -3.06 -5.50
CA ASP A 140 20.66 -3.78 -5.91
C ASP A 140 21.36 -4.38 -4.69
N LYS A 141 21.33 -3.67 -3.55
CA LYS A 141 21.88 -4.14 -2.27
C LYS A 141 21.10 -5.34 -1.70
N HIS A 142 19.80 -5.42 -1.96
CA HIS A 142 18.93 -6.51 -1.50
C HIS A 142 18.69 -7.57 -2.60
N SER A 143 19.63 -7.70 -3.55
CA SER A 143 19.55 -8.64 -4.67
C SER A 143 20.41 -9.89 -4.42
N PRO A 144 19.87 -11.02 -3.91
CA PRO A 144 20.64 -12.25 -3.71
C PRO A 144 21.23 -12.84 -5.00
N VAL A 145 20.56 -12.63 -6.14
CA VAL A 145 21.04 -12.98 -7.49
C VAL A 145 20.67 -11.85 -8.46
N PRO A 146 21.33 -11.71 -9.62
CA PRO A 146 21.03 -10.66 -10.58
C PRO A 146 19.55 -10.60 -10.96
N GLY A 147 18.92 -9.44 -10.81
CA GLY A 147 17.53 -9.19 -11.20
C GLY A 147 16.47 -9.76 -10.25
N LEU A 148 16.83 -10.25 -9.05
CA LEU A 148 15.87 -10.68 -8.05
C LEU A 148 16.10 -9.95 -6.73
N VAL A 149 15.17 -9.10 -6.32
CA VAL A 149 15.24 -8.35 -5.07
C VAL A 149 14.41 -9.06 -4.00
N HIS A 150 15.05 -9.47 -2.92
CA HIS A 150 14.41 -10.11 -1.76
C HIS A 150 14.57 -9.22 -0.52
N ARG A 151 13.68 -8.23 -0.40
CA ARG A 151 13.70 -7.23 0.68
C ARG A 151 12.83 -7.59 1.87
N TYR A 152 11.64 -8.12 1.61
CA TYR A 152 10.69 -8.52 2.65
C TYR A 152 10.80 -10.02 2.90
N PRO A 153 10.37 -10.55 4.06
CA PRO A 153 10.57 -11.96 4.42
C PRO A 153 10.03 -12.99 3.41
N ASP A 154 9.08 -12.57 2.61
CA ASP A 154 7.95 -13.39 2.20
C ASP A 154 7.73 -13.37 0.69
N ARG A 155 8.40 -12.44 0.01
CA ARG A 155 8.10 -12.05 -1.36
C ARG A 155 9.29 -11.40 -2.04
N VAL A 156 9.35 -11.59 -3.35
CA VAL A 156 10.43 -11.08 -4.19
C VAL A 156 9.91 -10.17 -5.29
N LEU A 157 10.80 -9.35 -5.80
CA LEU A 157 10.65 -8.62 -7.06
C LEU A 157 11.60 -9.23 -8.09
N MET A 158 11.06 -9.77 -9.17
CA MET A 158 11.80 -10.40 -10.27
C MET A 158 11.80 -9.48 -11.48
N LEU A 159 12.96 -8.93 -11.84
CA LEU A 159 13.16 -8.04 -12.98
C LEU A 159 13.35 -8.88 -14.24
N LEU A 160 12.42 -8.78 -15.18
CA LEU A 160 12.42 -9.59 -16.40
C LEU A 160 12.99 -8.88 -17.62
N THR A 161 13.00 -7.56 -17.59
CA THR A 161 13.45 -6.73 -18.71
C THR A 161 13.83 -5.35 -18.21
N THR A 162 14.59 -4.60 -19.00
CA THR A 162 14.86 -3.17 -18.81
C THR A 162 14.13 -2.30 -19.82
N GLN A 163 13.31 -2.90 -20.68
CA GLN A 163 12.57 -2.18 -21.72
C GLN A 163 11.17 -1.82 -21.24
N CYS A 164 10.68 -0.65 -21.67
CA CYS A 164 9.31 -0.18 -21.46
C CYS A 164 8.70 0.16 -22.81
N ALA A 165 7.35 0.12 -22.90
CA ALA A 165 6.67 0.66 -24.08
C ALA A 165 6.89 2.17 -24.22
N SER A 166 6.86 2.90 -23.11
CA SER A 166 7.30 4.29 -23.01
C SER A 166 8.00 4.55 -21.67
N TYR A 167 8.85 5.57 -21.60
CA TYR A 167 9.69 5.82 -20.43
C TYR A 167 9.17 6.97 -19.59
N CYS A 168 8.86 6.67 -18.33
CA CYS A 168 8.35 7.64 -17.36
C CYS A 168 9.49 8.55 -16.89
N ARG A 169 9.31 9.88 -16.87
CA ARG A 169 10.34 10.83 -16.38
C ARG A 169 10.61 10.76 -14.88
N TYR A 170 9.76 10.06 -14.13
CA TYR A 170 9.89 9.82 -12.69
C TYR A 170 10.20 8.34 -12.37
N CYS A 171 10.83 7.61 -13.31
CA CYS A 171 11.10 6.18 -13.16
C CYS A 171 12.08 5.89 -12.01
N THR A 172 11.63 5.18 -10.97
CA THR A 172 12.46 4.73 -9.84
C THR A 172 13.68 3.90 -10.25
N ARG A 173 13.59 3.21 -11.40
CA ARG A 173 14.65 2.34 -11.92
C ARG A 173 15.39 2.95 -13.11
N SER A 174 15.40 4.27 -13.25
CA SER A 174 16.07 4.97 -14.36
C SER A 174 17.57 4.65 -14.47
N ARG A 175 18.20 4.14 -13.40
CA ARG A 175 19.58 3.63 -13.38
C ARG A 175 19.83 2.41 -14.27
N ILE A 176 18.83 1.54 -14.47
CA ILE A 176 18.94 0.30 -15.28
C ILE A 176 17.94 0.23 -16.43
N VAL A 177 16.76 0.81 -16.27
CA VAL A 177 15.69 0.79 -17.27
C VAL A 177 16.09 1.67 -18.44
N GLY A 178 15.82 1.25 -19.67
CA GLY A 178 16.12 2.00 -20.88
C GLY A 178 17.50 1.73 -21.47
N ASP A 179 18.44 1.18 -20.71
CA ASP A 179 19.71 0.71 -21.26
C ASP A 179 19.49 -0.59 -22.08
N SER A 180 19.81 -0.55 -23.37
CA SER A 180 19.74 -1.71 -24.27
C SER A 180 20.80 -2.78 -24.00
N HIS A 181 21.86 -2.44 -23.25
CA HIS A 181 22.92 -3.36 -22.89
C HIS A 181 22.66 -4.07 -21.55
N ALA A 182 21.84 -3.47 -20.68
CA ALA A 182 21.39 -4.08 -19.43
C ALA A 182 20.22 -5.05 -19.70
N THR A 183 20.47 -6.25 -20.22
CA THR A 183 19.44 -7.27 -20.42
C THR A 183 19.64 -8.49 -19.54
N PHE A 184 18.56 -9.12 -19.08
CA PHE A 184 18.63 -10.38 -18.35
C PHE A 184 18.76 -11.56 -19.31
N SER A 185 19.79 -12.36 -19.11
CA SER A 185 20.08 -13.56 -19.88
C SER A 185 19.25 -14.76 -19.42
N LYS A 186 19.24 -15.83 -20.21
CA LYS A 186 18.65 -17.12 -19.79
C LYS A 186 19.30 -17.64 -18.51
N THR A 187 20.61 -17.44 -18.35
CA THR A 187 21.35 -17.83 -17.14
C THR A 187 20.87 -17.04 -15.93
N ASP A 188 20.58 -15.75 -16.09
CA ASP A 188 20.02 -14.93 -15.00
C ASP A 188 18.66 -15.48 -14.57
N PHE A 189 17.75 -15.77 -15.50
CA PHE A 189 16.46 -16.36 -15.16
C PHE A 189 16.57 -17.70 -14.45
N GLU A 190 17.51 -18.57 -14.83
CA GLU A 190 17.71 -19.83 -14.13
C GLU A 190 18.25 -19.60 -12.70
N MET A 191 19.17 -18.66 -12.49
CA MET A 191 19.63 -18.29 -11.15
C MET A 191 18.48 -17.77 -10.27
N GLN A 192 17.58 -16.96 -10.84
CA GLN A 192 16.40 -16.44 -10.14
C GLN A 192 15.44 -17.57 -9.76
N LEU A 193 15.12 -18.47 -10.70
CA LEU A 193 14.25 -19.63 -10.43
C LEU A 193 14.87 -20.58 -9.40
N GLU A 194 16.17 -20.84 -9.49
CA GLU A 194 16.88 -21.70 -8.56
C GLU A 194 16.92 -21.11 -7.15
N TYR A 195 17.11 -19.79 -7.01
CA TYR A 195 16.96 -19.11 -5.74
C TYR A 195 15.57 -19.34 -5.13
N LEU A 196 14.51 -19.20 -5.95
CA LEU A 196 13.12 -19.40 -5.49
C LEU A 196 12.84 -20.84 -5.07
N ARG A 197 13.33 -21.84 -5.83
CA ARG A 197 13.22 -23.27 -5.45
C ARG A 197 13.86 -23.54 -4.09
N ASN A 198 14.99 -22.89 -3.81
CA ASN A 198 15.75 -23.08 -2.57
C ASN A 198 15.30 -22.18 -1.40
N THR A 199 14.28 -21.34 -1.60
CA THR A 199 13.84 -20.35 -0.60
C THR A 199 12.34 -20.50 -0.30
N PRO A 200 11.91 -21.54 0.44
CA PRO A 200 10.50 -21.89 0.63
C PRO A 200 9.67 -20.85 1.41
N GLN A 201 10.31 -19.89 2.09
CA GLN A 201 9.60 -18.77 2.74
C GLN A 201 8.97 -17.79 1.74
N VAL A 202 9.45 -17.76 0.48
CA VAL A 202 8.92 -16.87 -0.56
C VAL A 202 7.65 -17.47 -1.11
N ARG A 203 6.53 -16.76 -1.02
CA ARG A 203 5.22 -17.21 -1.55
C ARG A 203 4.63 -16.31 -2.63
N ASP A 204 5.16 -15.09 -2.76
CA ASP A 204 4.67 -14.05 -3.68
C ASP A 204 5.81 -13.54 -4.56
N VAL A 205 5.65 -13.69 -5.87
CA VAL A 205 6.63 -13.25 -6.87
C VAL A 205 6.02 -12.13 -7.71
N LEU A 206 6.60 -10.93 -7.60
CA LEU A 206 6.25 -9.78 -8.43
C LEU A 206 7.17 -9.70 -9.65
N LEU A 207 6.61 -9.99 -10.83
CA LEU A 207 7.25 -9.77 -12.13
C LEU A 207 7.24 -8.27 -12.46
N SER A 208 8.41 -7.71 -12.75
CA SER A 208 8.63 -6.28 -13.00
C SER A 208 9.91 -6.05 -13.82
N GLY A 209 10.55 -4.88 -13.68
CA GLY A 209 11.73 -4.46 -14.44
C GLY A 209 11.52 -3.06 -15.00
N GLY A 210 11.71 -2.94 -16.31
CA GLY A 210 11.04 -1.94 -17.14
C GLY A 210 9.55 -2.25 -17.17
N ASP A 211 9.12 -3.13 -18.08
CA ASP A 211 7.74 -3.61 -18.12
C ASP A 211 7.64 -5.06 -18.65
N PRO A 212 7.21 -6.03 -17.84
CA PRO A 212 7.09 -7.44 -18.26
C PRO A 212 6.26 -7.66 -19.52
N LEU A 213 5.29 -6.79 -19.82
CA LEU A 213 4.40 -6.97 -20.97
C LEU A 213 5.02 -6.53 -22.30
N THR A 214 6.23 -5.97 -22.30
CA THR A 214 7.02 -5.78 -23.53
C THR A 214 7.68 -7.07 -24.01
N LEU A 215 7.72 -8.11 -23.17
CA LEU A 215 8.26 -9.41 -23.57
C LEU A 215 7.38 -10.07 -24.64
N ALA A 216 8.03 -10.89 -25.46
CA ALA A 216 7.34 -11.79 -26.37
C ALA A 216 6.41 -12.71 -25.57
N PRO A 217 5.17 -12.98 -26.05
CA PRO A 217 4.20 -13.79 -25.30
C PRO A 217 4.75 -15.14 -24.83
N LYS A 218 5.49 -15.85 -25.69
CA LYS A 218 6.11 -17.16 -25.36
C LYS A 218 7.12 -17.07 -24.22
N THR A 219 7.87 -15.98 -24.12
CA THR A 219 8.86 -15.78 -23.05
C THR A 219 8.16 -15.55 -21.72
N LEU A 220 7.13 -14.70 -21.70
CA LEU A 220 6.34 -14.46 -20.49
C LEU A 220 5.61 -15.73 -20.03
N GLU A 221 5.00 -16.46 -20.97
CA GLU A 221 4.33 -17.74 -20.71
C GLU A 221 5.30 -18.77 -20.10
N HIS A 222 6.51 -18.91 -20.64
CA HIS A 222 7.53 -19.79 -20.09
C HIS A 222 7.89 -19.44 -18.64
N ILE A 223 8.08 -18.15 -18.34
CA ILE A 223 8.40 -17.69 -16.97
C ILE A 223 7.24 -17.98 -16.01
N LEU A 224 6.00 -17.69 -16.43
CA LEU A 224 4.81 -17.98 -15.62
C LEU A 224 4.66 -19.48 -15.35
N ALA A 225 4.90 -20.32 -16.35
CA ALA A 225 4.88 -21.77 -16.20
C ALA A 225 5.95 -22.26 -15.22
N SER A 226 7.20 -21.81 -15.38
CA SER A 226 8.29 -22.19 -14.49
C SER A 226 8.07 -21.74 -13.04
N LEU A 227 7.44 -20.59 -12.81
CA LEU A 227 7.06 -20.17 -11.45
C LEU A 227 5.94 -21.04 -10.86
N ARG A 228 5.00 -21.50 -11.69
CA ARG A 228 3.91 -22.41 -11.24
C ARG A 228 4.39 -23.83 -10.96
N GLU A 229 5.56 -24.22 -11.45
CA GLU A 229 6.19 -25.50 -11.09
C GLU A 229 6.76 -25.49 -9.65
N ILE A 230 6.91 -24.32 -9.02
CA ILE A 230 7.44 -24.19 -7.66
C ILE A 230 6.28 -24.22 -6.66
N GLU A 231 6.15 -25.32 -5.91
CA GLU A 231 4.99 -25.63 -5.06
C GLU A 231 4.64 -24.53 -4.04
N HIS A 232 5.65 -23.95 -3.38
CA HIS A 232 5.44 -22.92 -2.34
C HIS A 232 5.14 -21.52 -2.90
N ILE A 233 5.17 -21.32 -4.23
CA ILE A 233 4.81 -20.04 -4.85
C ILE A 233 3.30 -19.97 -5.05
N GLU A 234 2.64 -19.38 -4.06
CA GLU A 234 1.19 -19.21 -4.05
C GLU A 234 0.72 -18.16 -5.06
N ILE A 235 1.35 -16.98 -5.04
CA ILE A 235 0.88 -15.80 -5.77
C ILE A 235 1.93 -15.34 -6.78
N ILE A 236 1.51 -15.16 -8.03
CA ILE A 236 2.29 -14.44 -9.04
C ILE A 236 1.59 -13.11 -9.30
N ARG A 237 2.38 -12.04 -9.41
CA ARG A 237 1.86 -10.70 -9.71
C ARG A 237 2.67 -10.05 -10.81
N ILE A 238 2.02 -9.23 -11.63
CA ILE A 238 2.68 -8.46 -12.69
C ILE A 238 2.52 -6.97 -12.39
N GLY A 239 3.64 -6.25 -12.28
CA GLY A 239 3.67 -4.79 -12.28
C GLY A 239 3.87 -4.29 -13.71
N THR A 240 2.92 -3.52 -14.25
CA THR A 240 2.97 -3.10 -15.66
C THR A 240 2.32 -1.73 -15.87
N ARG A 241 2.88 -0.95 -16.79
CA ARG A 241 2.30 0.28 -17.34
C ARG A 241 1.89 0.14 -18.80
N VAL A 242 2.21 -0.98 -19.45
CA VAL A 242 1.86 -1.28 -20.85
C VAL A 242 0.37 -1.11 -21.15
N PRO A 243 -0.62 -1.49 -20.32
CA PRO A 243 -2.01 -1.22 -20.66
C PRO A 243 -2.30 0.28 -20.85
N ILE A 244 -1.56 1.15 -20.14
CA ILE A 244 -1.68 2.61 -20.21
C ILE A 244 -0.93 3.16 -21.42
N PHE A 245 0.29 2.68 -21.69
CA PHE A 245 1.10 3.17 -22.82
C PHE A 245 0.72 2.52 -24.16
N LEU A 246 0.13 1.35 -24.11
CA LEU A 246 -0.06 0.44 -25.24
C LEU A 246 -1.23 -0.53 -24.95
N PRO A 247 -2.47 -0.03 -24.83
CA PRO A 247 -3.63 -0.87 -24.51
C PRO A 247 -3.85 -1.99 -25.55
N MET A 248 -3.40 -1.77 -26.80
CA MET A 248 -3.39 -2.73 -27.90
C MET A 248 -2.66 -4.04 -27.57
N ARG A 249 -1.75 -4.05 -26.59
CA ARG A 249 -1.03 -5.26 -26.16
C ARG A 249 -1.93 -6.27 -25.42
N VAL A 250 -3.08 -5.81 -24.93
CA VAL A 250 -4.08 -6.62 -24.21
C VAL A 250 -5.12 -7.17 -25.20
N THR A 251 -4.72 -8.23 -25.90
CA THR A 251 -5.59 -8.97 -26.81
C THR A 251 -6.33 -10.10 -26.09
N GLU A 252 -7.34 -10.68 -26.74
CA GLU A 252 -8.10 -11.81 -26.17
C GLU A 252 -7.20 -13.03 -25.97
N GLU A 253 -6.33 -13.33 -26.94
CA GLU A 253 -5.36 -14.43 -26.87
C GLU A 253 -4.37 -14.20 -25.73
N PHE A 254 -3.96 -12.95 -25.52
CA PHE A 254 -3.05 -12.61 -24.43
C PHE A 254 -3.70 -12.83 -23.06
N THR A 255 -4.94 -12.37 -22.89
CA THR A 255 -5.69 -12.59 -21.63
C THR A 255 -6.04 -14.05 -21.40
N ALA A 256 -6.32 -14.81 -22.45
CA ALA A 256 -6.54 -16.26 -22.37
C ALA A 256 -5.28 -17.02 -21.95
N MET A 257 -4.09 -16.58 -22.40
CA MET A 257 -2.82 -17.12 -21.91
C MET A 257 -2.64 -16.83 -20.41
N LEU A 258 -2.81 -15.57 -19.98
CA LEU A 258 -2.65 -15.19 -18.57
C LEU A 258 -3.62 -15.93 -17.63
N HIS A 259 -4.85 -16.19 -18.08
CA HIS A 259 -5.88 -16.90 -17.30
C HIS A 259 -5.43 -18.31 -16.85
N GLN A 260 -4.55 -18.96 -17.61
CA GLN A 260 -4.07 -20.32 -17.28
C GLN A 260 -3.18 -20.35 -16.03
N PHE A 261 -2.68 -19.20 -15.57
CA PHE A 261 -1.71 -19.10 -14.48
C PHE A 261 -2.30 -18.53 -13.18
N HIS A 262 -3.62 -18.66 -12.97
CA HIS A 262 -4.26 -18.25 -11.71
C HIS A 262 -3.73 -19.02 -10.48
N PRO A 263 -3.73 -18.42 -9.27
CA PRO A 263 -4.13 -17.04 -8.95
C PRO A 263 -3.07 -16.00 -9.38
N LEU A 264 -3.42 -15.16 -10.35
CA LEU A 264 -2.54 -14.14 -10.94
C LEU A 264 -3.13 -12.75 -10.66
N TRP A 265 -2.29 -11.83 -10.17
CA TRP A 265 -2.69 -10.44 -9.93
C TRP A 265 -1.93 -9.49 -10.86
N MET A 266 -2.51 -8.32 -11.12
CA MET A 266 -1.84 -7.30 -11.91
C MET A 266 -1.99 -5.92 -11.28
N ASN A 267 -0.87 -5.25 -11.07
CA ASN A 267 -0.83 -3.86 -10.64
C ASN A 267 -0.49 -2.98 -11.85
N VAL A 268 -1.43 -2.11 -12.22
CA VAL A 268 -1.28 -1.13 -13.29
C VAL A 268 -0.82 0.24 -12.75
N HIS A 269 -0.19 1.05 -13.58
CA HIS A 269 0.37 2.35 -13.16
C HIS A 269 -0.29 3.53 -13.89
N ILE A 270 -1.32 4.10 -13.26
CA ILE A 270 -2.12 5.24 -13.75
C ILE A 270 -1.97 6.36 -12.72
N ASN A 271 -1.61 7.57 -13.16
CA ASN A 271 -1.41 8.76 -12.33
C ASN A 271 -2.43 9.85 -12.56
N HIS A 272 -3.07 9.91 -13.72
CA HIS A 272 -3.98 11.00 -14.05
C HIS A 272 -5.28 10.51 -14.71
N PRO A 273 -6.46 11.10 -14.36
CA PRO A 273 -7.73 10.77 -15.00
C PRO A 273 -7.77 10.86 -16.53
N LYS A 274 -6.87 11.66 -17.13
CA LYS A 274 -6.71 11.80 -18.61
C LYS A 274 -6.11 10.56 -19.27
N GLU A 275 -5.43 9.68 -18.52
CA GLU A 275 -4.88 8.43 -19.04
C GLU A 275 -5.96 7.35 -19.22
N ILE A 276 -7.12 7.51 -18.57
CA ILE A 276 -8.24 6.56 -18.65
C ILE A 276 -9.10 6.86 -19.88
N THR A 277 -8.62 6.36 -21.01
CA THR A 277 -9.26 6.43 -22.32
C THR A 277 -10.23 5.27 -22.54
N PRO A 278 -11.05 5.29 -23.61
CA PRO A 278 -11.82 4.12 -24.03
C PRO A 278 -10.98 2.88 -24.32
N GLU A 279 -9.80 3.03 -24.94
CA GLU A 279 -8.90 1.93 -25.26
C GLU A 279 -8.33 1.28 -23.99
N LEU A 280 -7.86 2.08 -23.04
CA LEU A 280 -7.42 1.58 -21.73
C LEU A 280 -8.58 0.92 -20.99
N SER A 281 -9.77 1.53 -21.00
CA SER A 281 -10.96 0.96 -20.34
C SER A 281 -11.31 -0.43 -20.88
N GLN A 282 -11.19 -0.64 -22.20
CA GLN A 282 -11.39 -1.95 -22.82
C GLN A 282 -10.28 -2.95 -22.45
N ALA A 283 -9.02 -2.53 -22.45
CA ALA A 283 -7.90 -3.37 -22.03
C ALA A 283 -8.05 -3.82 -20.57
N LEU A 284 -8.41 -2.90 -19.66
CA LEU A 284 -8.68 -3.21 -18.26
C LEU A 284 -9.89 -4.14 -18.11
N ALA A 285 -10.93 -3.94 -18.90
CA ALA A 285 -12.10 -4.83 -18.90
C ALA A 285 -11.70 -6.27 -19.27
N LYS A 286 -10.94 -6.47 -20.36
CA LYS A 286 -10.45 -7.79 -20.77
C LYS A 286 -9.63 -8.49 -19.68
N LEU A 287 -8.74 -7.75 -19.01
CA LEU A 287 -7.94 -8.30 -17.91
C LEU A 287 -8.82 -8.72 -16.72
N ALA A 288 -9.76 -7.87 -16.33
CA ALA A 288 -10.70 -8.17 -15.24
C ALA A 288 -11.63 -9.35 -15.60
N ASP A 289 -12.10 -9.42 -16.84
CA ASP A 289 -12.96 -10.51 -17.35
C ASP A 289 -12.21 -11.85 -17.41
N ALA A 290 -10.89 -11.83 -17.60
CA ALA A 290 -10.03 -13.00 -17.46
C ALA A 290 -9.86 -13.47 -16.00
N GLY A 291 -10.52 -12.80 -15.04
CA GLY A 291 -10.48 -13.13 -13.62
C GLY A 291 -9.26 -12.61 -12.87
N ILE A 292 -8.48 -11.71 -13.47
CA ILE A 292 -7.26 -11.14 -12.86
C ILE A 292 -7.66 -9.95 -11.98
N PRO A 293 -7.42 -10.00 -10.65
CA PRO A 293 -7.63 -8.83 -9.80
C PRO A 293 -6.65 -7.71 -10.17
N LEU A 294 -7.20 -6.52 -10.39
CA LEU A 294 -6.44 -5.33 -10.80
C LEU A 294 -6.24 -4.38 -9.63
N GLY A 295 -4.98 -4.07 -9.34
CA GLY A 295 -4.58 -2.97 -8.46
C GLY A 295 -4.03 -1.79 -9.25
N ASN A 296 -4.08 -0.58 -8.68
CA ASN A 296 -3.41 0.59 -9.24
C ASN A 296 -2.36 1.15 -8.30
N GLN A 297 -1.18 1.42 -8.85
CA GLN A 297 -0.07 2.07 -8.18
C GLN A 297 0.18 3.43 -8.84
N SER A 298 -0.27 4.51 -8.19
CA SER A 298 0.05 5.88 -8.58
C SER A 298 1.28 6.36 -7.82
N VAL A 299 1.97 7.35 -8.37
CA VAL A 299 2.97 8.17 -7.69
C VAL A 299 2.38 9.58 -7.53
N LEU A 300 2.58 10.19 -6.37
CA LEU A 300 2.17 11.56 -6.09
C LEU A 300 3.19 12.52 -6.71
N LEU A 301 2.81 13.15 -7.81
CA LEU A 301 3.68 13.94 -8.69
C LEU A 301 3.22 15.41 -8.74
N ALA A 302 4.15 16.32 -8.46
CA ALA A 302 3.90 17.75 -8.37
C ALA A 302 3.40 18.35 -9.70
N GLY A 303 2.24 19.01 -9.64
CA GLY A 303 1.51 19.58 -10.78
C GLY A 303 1.01 18.55 -11.81
N ILE A 304 0.89 17.28 -11.43
CA ILE A 304 0.21 16.25 -12.23
C ILE A 304 -1.01 15.76 -11.46
N ASN A 305 -0.83 15.23 -10.25
CA ASN A 305 -1.91 14.62 -9.48
C ASN A 305 -1.83 14.92 -7.97
N ASP A 306 -1.09 15.94 -7.58
CA ASP A 306 -0.95 16.46 -6.21
C ASP A 306 -2.15 17.31 -5.78
N SER A 307 -3.35 16.84 -6.06
CA SER A 307 -4.63 17.49 -5.76
C SER A 307 -5.66 16.46 -5.30
N VAL A 308 -6.34 16.75 -4.18
CA VAL A 308 -7.43 15.94 -3.65
C VAL A 308 -8.50 15.69 -4.73
N ASN A 309 -8.86 16.71 -5.51
CA ASN A 309 -9.93 16.60 -6.50
C ASN A 309 -9.52 15.71 -7.68
N ILE A 310 -8.28 15.84 -8.17
CA ILE A 310 -7.75 14.99 -9.24
C ILE A 310 -7.62 13.55 -8.78
N GLN A 311 -7.14 13.33 -7.55
CA GLN A 311 -7.05 12.00 -6.96
C GLN A 311 -8.44 11.38 -6.77
N ARG A 312 -9.44 12.16 -6.33
CA ARG A 312 -10.83 11.70 -6.21
C ARG A 312 -11.39 11.26 -7.56
N GLU A 313 -11.22 12.08 -8.60
CA GLU A 313 -11.64 11.72 -9.96
C GLU A 313 -10.93 10.44 -10.44
N LEU A 314 -9.62 10.34 -10.19
CA LEU A 314 -8.81 9.20 -10.58
C LEU A 314 -9.34 7.92 -9.93
N VAL A 315 -9.47 7.89 -8.60
CA VAL A 315 -9.90 6.68 -7.88
C VAL A 315 -11.31 6.25 -8.27
N HIS A 316 -12.21 7.20 -8.57
CA HIS A 316 -13.55 6.88 -9.08
C HIS A 316 -13.50 6.24 -10.46
N LYS A 317 -12.69 6.78 -11.38
CA LYS A 317 -12.51 6.20 -12.72
C LYS A 317 -11.81 4.83 -12.68
N LEU A 318 -10.86 4.63 -11.76
CA LEU A 318 -10.21 3.34 -11.53
C LEU A 318 -11.23 2.28 -11.11
N VAL A 319 -12.02 2.57 -10.08
CA VAL A 319 -13.07 1.68 -9.58
C VAL A 319 -14.10 1.35 -10.67
N ARG A 320 -14.51 2.34 -11.47
CA ARG A 320 -15.43 2.13 -12.60
C ARG A 320 -14.89 1.12 -13.63
N ASN A 321 -13.57 1.02 -13.73
CA ASN A 321 -12.87 0.05 -14.58
C ASN A 321 -12.44 -1.23 -13.84
N ARG A 322 -13.01 -1.50 -12.65
CA ARG A 322 -12.68 -2.66 -11.81
C ARG A 322 -11.22 -2.72 -11.39
N VAL A 323 -10.57 -1.56 -11.29
CA VAL A 323 -9.21 -1.42 -10.77
C VAL A 323 -9.26 -0.84 -9.36
N ARG A 324 -8.71 -1.57 -8.38
CA ARG A 324 -8.64 -1.13 -7.00
C ARG A 324 -7.45 -0.19 -6.80
N PRO A 325 -7.64 1.05 -6.34
CA PRO A 325 -6.53 1.89 -5.87
C PRO A 325 -5.76 1.16 -4.77
N TYR A 326 -4.49 0.82 -5.04
CA TYR A 326 -3.67 0.01 -4.13
C TYR A 326 -2.70 0.90 -3.36
N TYR A 327 -1.79 1.57 -4.07
CA TYR A 327 -0.85 2.51 -3.47
C TYR A 327 -0.89 3.87 -4.16
N LEU A 328 -0.71 4.91 -3.34
CA LEU A 328 -0.21 6.20 -3.75
C LEU A 328 1.21 6.33 -3.19
N TYR A 329 2.22 6.28 -4.04
CA TYR A 329 3.61 6.41 -3.62
C TYR A 329 4.00 7.88 -3.47
N GLN A 330 4.75 8.21 -2.43
CA GLN A 330 5.62 9.37 -2.47
C GLN A 330 6.62 9.22 -3.61
N CYS A 331 6.90 10.29 -4.35
CA CYS A 331 7.92 10.27 -5.41
C CYS A 331 9.31 9.99 -4.82
N ASP A 332 9.98 8.97 -5.34
CA ASP A 332 11.26 8.46 -4.87
C ASP A 332 12.41 9.45 -5.10
N LEU A 333 13.50 9.24 -4.36
CA LEU A 333 14.68 10.11 -4.35
C LEU A 333 15.65 9.79 -5.50
N VAL A 334 15.17 9.62 -6.72
CA VAL A 334 15.97 9.16 -7.87
C VAL A 334 16.39 10.29 -8.82
N LYS A 335 17.46 10.06 -9.60
CA LYS A 335 17.94 11.02 -10.63
C LYS A 335 16.79 11.41 -11.57
N GLY A 336 16.66 12.71 -11.87
CA GLY A 336 15.63 13.27 -12.75
C GLY A 336 14.29 13.58 -12.09
N ALA A 337 13.96 12.93 -10.97
CA ALA A 337 12.61 13.03 -10.39
C ALA A 337 12.40 14.21 -9.41
N GLY A 338 13.45 14.97 -9.08
CA GLY A 338 13.41 15.98 -8.01
C GLY A 338 12.27 17.00 -8.15
N HIS A 339 12.01 17.45 -9.37
CA HIS A 339 10.96 18.43 -9.67
C HIS A 339 9.53 17.87 -9.63
N PHE A 340 9.36 16.55 -9.54
CA PHE A 340 8.06 15.90 -9.31
C PHE A 340 7.75 15.68 -7.82
N ARG A 341 8.73 15.89 -6.94
CA ARG A 341 8.55 15.60 -5.51
C ARG A 341 7.54 16.55 -4.89
N THR A 342 6.72 15.98 -4.01
CA THR A 342 5.80 16.71 -3.13
C THR A 342 6.27 16.58 -1.67
N THR A 343 5.73 17.41 -0.79
CA THR A 343 5.89 17.19 0.65
C THR A 343 5.07 15.99 1.10
N VAL A 344 5.52 15.27 2.13
CA VAL A 344 4.74 14.16 2.71
C VAL A 344 3.37 14.64 3.22
N ALA A 345 3.30 15.87 3.71
CA ALA A 345 2.05 16.52 4.13
C ALA A 345 1.01 16.58 2.99
N LYS A 346 1.43 16.74 1.73
CA LYS A 346 0.51 16.73 0.58
C LYS A 346 -0.15 15.36 0.40
N GLY A 347 0.58 14.26 0.63
CA GLY A 347 0.00 12.92 0.60
C GLY A 347 -1.00 12.69 1.74
N VAL A 348 -0.69 13.19 2.94
CA VAL A 348 -1.62 13.15 4.10
C VAL A 348 -2.89 13.94 3.80
N GLU A 349 -2.77 15.14 3.23
CA GLU A 349 -3.91 15.97 2.78
C GLU A 349 -4.78 15.22 1.76
N VAL A 350 -4.17 14.54 0.78
CA VAL A 350 -4.89 13.71 -0.20
C VAL A 350 -5.66 12.60 0.50
N ILE A 351 -5.04 11.84 1.41
CA ILE A 351 -5.72 10.75 2.11
C ILE A 351 -6.85 11.26 3.01
N GLU A 352 -6.66 12.38 3.71
CA GLU A 352 -7.72 13.05 4.49
C GLU A 352 -8.91 13.40 3.60
N GLY A 353 -8.67 14.00 2.42
CA GLY A 353 -9.72 14.38 1.48
C GLY A 353 -10.40 13.23 0.73
N LEU A 354 -9.91 11.99 0.89
CA LEU A 354 -10.49 10.77 0.33
C LEU A 354 -11.20 9.93 1.40
N ARG A 355 -10.59 9.74 2.57
CA ARG A 355 -11.15 8.89 3.63
C ARG A 355 -12.47 9.46 4.14
N GLY A 356 -13.53 8.65 4.12
CA GLY A 356 -14.89 9.07 4.48
C GLY A 356 -15.62 9.85 3.38
N HIS A 357 -14.90 10.60 2.54
CA HIS A 357 -15.46 11.35 1.41
C HIS A 357 -15.74 10.53 0.15
N THR A 358 -15.27 9.28 0.09
CA THR A 358 -15.55 8.33 -1.00
C THR A 358 -15.60 6.88 -0.48
N SER A 359 -15.98 5.94 -1.34
CA SER A 359 -16.03 4.50 -1.05
C SER A 359 -14.74 3.97 -0.43
N GLY A 360 -14.87 3.12 0.60
CA GLY A 360 -13.74 2.58 1.36
C GLY A 360 -12.66 1.90 0.52
N TYR A 361 -13.08 1.12 -0.48
CA TYR A 361 -12.17 0.39 -1.40
C TYR A 361 -11.54 1.28 -2.48
N ALA A 362 -11.96 2.55 -2.60
CA ALA A 362 -11.38 3.52 -3.52
C ALA A 362 -10.24 4.32 -2.87
N ILE A 363 -9.93 4.09 -1.59
CA ILE A 363 -8.91 4.82 -0.86
C ILE A 363 -7.62 3.99 -0.89
N PRO A 364 -6.57 4.41 -1.62
CA PRO A 364 -5.29 3.72 -1.60
C PRO A 364 -4.59 3.91 -0.26
N THR A 365 -3.59 3.09 0.02
CA THR A 365 -2.63 3.38 1.08
C THR A 365 -1.60 4.37 0.53
N TYR A 366 -1.43 5.53 1.17
CA TYR A 366 -0.31 6.42 0.86
C TYR A 366 0.94 5.89 1.56
N VAL A 367 2.02 5.70 0.80
CA VAL A 367 3.26 5.11 1.30
C VAL A 367 4.48 5.92 0.90
N VAL A 368 5.45 5.98 1.80
CA VAL A 368 6.82 6.39 1.49
C VAL A 368 7.67 5.11 1.44
N ASP A 369 8.24 4.78 0.28
CA ASP A 369 9.21 3.67 0.22
C ASP A 369 10.53 4.19 0.81
N ALA A 370 10.93 3.61 1.94
CA ALA A 370 11.97 4.16 2.80
C ALA A 370 13.34 4.10 2.11
N PRO A 371 14.08 5.22 2.06
CA PRO A 371 15.44 5.23 1.54
C PRO A 371 16.33 4.21 2.25
N GLY A 372 17.24 3.58 1.51
CA GLY A 372 18.08 2.49 2.04
C GLY A 372 17.37 1.13 2.13
N GLY A 373 16.14 1.03 1.62
CA GLY A 373 15.44 -0.23 1.44
C GLY A 373 14.70 -0.74 2.68
N GLY A 374 14.23 0.15 3.55
CA GLY A 374 13.36 -0.20 4.69
C GLY A 374 11.94 -0.61 4.30
N GLY A 375 11.56 -0.42 3.02
CA GLY A 375 10.26 -0.81 2.51
C GLY A 375 9.19 0.28 2.58
N LYS A 376 7.96 -0.08 2.23
CA LYS A 376 6.82 0.82 2.05
C LYS A 376 6.19 1.12 3.41
N ILE A 377 6.43 2.32 3.92
CA ILE A 377 5.89 2.77 5.20
C ILE A 377 4.59 3.53 4.96
N PRO A 378 3.44 3.08 5.50
CA PRO A 378 2.17 3.77 5.35
C PRO A 378 2.17 5.09 6.13
N VAL A 379 1.64 6.13 5.51
CA VAL A 379 1.43 7.43 6.13
C VAL A 379 -0.02 7.85 5.94
N MET A 380 -0.68 8.26 7.03
CA MET A 380 -2.08 8.66 7.01
C MET A 380 -2.37 9.71 8.09
N PRO A 381 -3.53 10.39 8.01
CA PRO A 381 -3.96 11.28 9.09
C PRO A 381 -4.21 10.55 10.42
N GLN A 382 -4.12 11.28 11.53
CA GLN A 382 -4.39 10.73 12.87
C GLN A 382 -5.89 10.74 13.18
N TYR A 383 -6.49 9.56 13.41
CA TYR A 383 -7.91 9.42 13.75
C TYR A 383 -8.15 9.08 15.22
N MET A 384 -7.21 8.42 15.90
CA MET A 384 -7.23 8.22 17.35
C MET A 384 -6.60 9.43 18.04
N ILE A 385 -7.33 10.13 18.90
CA ILE A 385 -6.85 11.39 19.49
C ILE A 385 -6.58 11.29 21.00
N SER A 386 -7.14 10.28 21.68
CA SER A 386 -6.89 10.03 23.10
C SER A 386 -7.29 8.60 23.48
N GLN A 387 -6.85 8.13 24.66
CA GLN A 387 -7.19 6.81 25.21
C GLN A 387 -7.08 6.81 26.75
N ALA A 388 -7.83 5.94 27.40
CA ALA A 388 -7.79 5.62 28.82
C ALA A 388 -8.19 4.14 29.01
N PRO A 389 -7.96 3.51 30.18
CA PRO A 389 -8.43 2.14 30.41
C PRO A 389 -9.92 2.00 30.08
N GLY A 390 -10.25 1.06 29.19
CA GLY A 390 -11.62 0.77 28.76
C GLY A 390 -12.20 1.72 27.71
N LYS A 391 -11.45 2.72 27.20
CA LYS A 391 -11.98 3.74 26.29
C LYS A 391 -10.94 4.30 25.32
N VAL A 392 -11.35 4.48 24.06
CA VAL A 392 -10.59 5.20 23.03
C VAL A 392 -11.42 6.37 22.48
N VAL A 393 -10.78 7.53 22.31
CA VAL A 393 -11.40 8.71 21.68
C VAL A 393 -10.93 8.82 20.23
N LEU A 394 -11.90 8.85 19.32
CA LEU A 394 -11.69 8.86 17.87
C LEU A 394 -12.33 10.12 17.27
N ARG A 395 -11.69 10.70 16.26
CA ARG A 395 -12.32 11.67 15.35
C ARG A 395 -12.60 11.00 14.00
N ASN A 396 -13.61 11.46 13.27
CA ASN A 396 -13.85 11.06 11.88
C ASN A 396 -13.41 12.15 10.88
N TYR A 397 -13.73 11.95 9.59
CA TYR A 397 -13.42 12.88 8.49
C TYR A 397 -14.20 14.21 8.56
N GLU A 398 -15.32 14.27 9.29
CA GLU A 398 -16.14 15.48 9.50
C GLU A 398 -15.67 16.30 10.72
N GLY A 399 -14.70 15.77 11.49
CA GLY A 399 -14.34 16.31 12.79
C GLY A 399 -15.30 15.91 13.92
N TYR A 400 -16.21 14.95 13.68
CA TYR A 400 -17.03 14.36 14.74
C TYR A 400 -16.15 13.53 15.67
N ILE A 401 -16.18 13.84 16.96
CA ILE A 401 -15.39 13.18 18.00
C ILE A 401 -16.30 12.27 18.82
N THR A 402 -15.91 11.01 18.97
CA THR A 402 -16.68 9.99 19.69
C THR A 402 -15.78 9.12 20.54
N THR A 403 -16.38 8.38 21.46
CA THR A 403 -15.69 7.38 22.29
C THR A 403 -16.13 5.98 21.88
N TYR A 404 -15.16 5.07 21.76
CA TYR A 404 -15.37 3.64 21.70
C TYR A 404 -15.08 3.05 23.09
N VAL A 405 -16.00 2.24 23.62
CA VAL A 405 -15.82 1.55 24.91
C VAL A 405 -15.23 0.18 24.64
N GLU A 406 -14.12 -0.13 25.29
CA GLU A 406 -13.43 -1.41 25.21
C GLU A 406 -13.96 -2.39 26.28
N PRO A 407 -13.90 -3.72 26.04
CA PRO A 407 -14.36 -4.73 27.00
C PRO A 407 -13.51 -4.73 28.28
N GLU A 408 -14.17 -4.94 29.44
CA GLU A 408 -13.49 -5.05 30.75
C GLU A 408 -12.96 -6.46 31.03
N ASP A 409 -13.49 -7.47 30.34
CA ASP A 409 -13.25 -8.90 30.56
C ASP A 409 -12.50 -9.57 29.39
N TYR A 410 -11.80 -8.79 28.57
CA TYR A 410 -10.99 -9.35 27.50
C TYR A 410 -9.78 -10.12 28.05
N ASP A 411 -9.79 -11.43 27.83
CA ASP A 411 -8.65 -12.31 28.08
C ASP A 411 -7.93 -12.60 26.74
N PRO A 412 -6.70 -12.08 26.53
CA PRO A 412 -5.95 -12.29 25.30
C PRO A 412 -5.60 -13.76 25.04
N HIS A 413 -5.62 -14.62 26.07
CA HIS A 413 -5.26 -16.04 25.96
C HIS A 413 -6.39 -16.94 25.46
N MET A 414 -7.60 -16.40 25.31
CA MET A 414 -8.73 -17.16 24.80
C MET A 414 -8.51 -17.64 23.35
N ILE A 415 -7.62 -16.98 22.58
CA ILE A 415 -7.29 -17.38 21.21
C ILE A 415 -6.31 -18.55 21.11
N ASP A 416 -5.52 -18.80 22.17
CA ASP A 416 -4.33 -19.67 22.14
C ASP A 416 -4.67 -21.13 21.74
N HIS A 417 -5.90 -21.58 22.03
CA HIS A 417 -6.37 -22.92 21.64
C HIS A 417 -6.54 -23.08 20.11
N LEU A 418 -6.78 -21.99 19.38
CA LEU A 418 -6.82 -21.95 17.92
C LEU A 418 -5.45 -21.60 17.35
N ASP A 419 -4.75 -20.65 17.97
CA ASP A 419 -3.48 -20.13 17.47
C ASP A 419 -2.38 -21.21 17.40
N ARG A 420 -2.37 -22.15 18.34
CA ARG A 420 -1.47 -23.32 18.33
C ARG A 420 -1.59 -24.22 17.10
N PHE A 421 -2.66 -24.10 16.33
CA PHE A 421 -2.88 -24.84 15.08
C PHE A 421 -2.67 -23.97 13.84
N ALA A 422 -2.48 -22.66 14.00
CA ALA A 422 -2.11 -21.79 12.92
C ALA A 422 -0.64 -22.07 12.54
N PRO A 423 -0.31 -22.10 11.23
CA PRO A 423 1.07 -22.24 10.81
C PRO A 423 1.84 -20.98 11.19
N GLU A 424 2.83 -21.10 12.09
CA GLU A 424 3.76 -20.02 12.38
C GLU A 424 4.71 -19.85 11.19
N ARG A 425 4.87 -18.61 10.74
CA ARG A 425 5.75 -18.32 9.61
C ARG A 425 7.13 -17.95 10.10
N SER A 426 8.14 -18.64 9.57
CA SER A 426 9.53 -18.28 9.78
C SER A 426 9.88 -16.97 9.08
N GLU A 427 10.26 -15.94 9.85
CA GLU A 427 10.77 -14.65 9.37
C GLU A 427 12.15 -14.36 10.00
N PRO A 428 13.17 -15.21 9.74
CA PRO A 428 14.42 -15.20 10.47
C PRO A 428 15.14 -13.86 10.32
N GLY A 429 15.37 -13.19 11.45
CA GLY A 429 16.05 -11.89 11.51
C GLY A 429 15.23 -10.70 11.00
N GLN A 430 13.92 -10.85 10.76
CA GLN A 430 13.07 -9.78 10.22
C GLN A 430 11.80 -9.48 11.04
N GLY A 431 11.62 -10.07 12.23
CA GLY A 431 10.41 -9.83 13.06
C GLY A 431 10.31 -8.42 13.68
N GLY A 432 11.44 -7.73 13.90
CA GLY A 432 11.48 -6.29 14.17
C GLY A 432 10.62 -5.87 15.37
N VAL A 433 9.71 -4.90 15.18
CA VAL A 433 8.80 -4.43 16.26
C VAL A 433 7.81 -5.52 16.69
N SER A 434 7.45 -6.46 15.81
CA SER A 434 6.57 -7.58 16.18
C SER A 434 7.22 -8.45 17.26
N ASP A 435 8.52 -8.72 17.13
CA ASP A 435 9.27 -9.48 18.14
C ASP A 435 9.28 -8.81 19.53
N LEU A 436 9.21 -7.47 19.57
CA LEU A 436 9.08 -6.73 20.83
C LEU A 436 7.69 -6.93 21.45
N LEU A 437 6.64 -6.91 20.62
CA LEU A 437 5.25 -7.09 21.06
C LEU A 437 4.97 -8.52 21.51
N GLU A 438 5.60 -9.50 20.88
CA GLU A 438 5.48 -10.93 21.19
C GLU A 438 6.42 -11.38 22.32
N GLY A 439 7.26 -10.48 22.85
CA GLY A 439 8.23 -10.82 23.88
C GLY A 439 9.37 -11.73 23.41
N ARG A 440 9.58 -11.90 22.10
CA ARG A 440 10.74 -12.59 21.51
C ARG A 440 12.01 -11.77 21.63
N SER A 441 11.90 -10.44 21.73
CA SER A 441 13.02 -9.52 21.91
C SER A 441 12.70 -8.42 22.91
N LEU A 442 13.70 -7.94 23.63
CA LEU A 442 13.53 -6.84 24.61
C LEU A 442 13.68 -5.45 23.96
N ALA A 443 14.59 -5.32 23.00
CA ALA A 443 14.92 -4.03 22.40
C ALA A 443 15.49 -4.20 20.99
N ILE A 444 15.23 -3.20 20.14
CA ILE A 444 15.94 -2.99 18.88
C ILE A 444 16.93 -1.86 19.11
N LYS A 445 18.21 -2.12 18.81
CA LYS A 445 19.29 -1.16 19.04
C LYS A 445 19.93 -0.77 17.72
N PRO A 446 20.28 0.51 17.51
CA PRO A 446 21.16 0.91 16.41
C PRO A 446 22.50 0.17 16.49
N GLU A 447 23.14 -0.04 15.34
CA GLU A 447 24.48 -0.63 15.28
C GLU A 447 25.47 0.17 16.14
N GLY A 448 26.29 -0.54 16.91
CA GLY A 448 27.28 0.06 17.81
C GLY A 448 26.74 0.61 19.14
N PHE A 449 25.44 0.47 19.44
CA PHE A 449 24.84 0.94 20.69
C PHE A 449 25.62 0.47 21.92
N ASP A 450 25.83 -0.85 22.09
CA ASP A 450 26.47 -1.39 23.30
C ASP A 450 27.94 -0.96 23.41
N THR A 451 28.65 -0.91 22.27
CA THR A 451 30.03 -0.41 22.21
C THR A 451 30.13 1.05 22.65
N LEU A 452 29.24 1.92 22.16
CA LEU A 452 29.22 3.33 22.54
C LEU A 452 28.95 3.50 24.04
N HIS A 453 28.04 2.70 24.59
CA HIS A 453 27.67 2.76 26.01
C HIS A 453 28.70 2.12 26.93
N SER A 454 29.56 1.23 26.43
CA SER A 454 30.72 0.72 27.17
C SER A 454 31.76 1.81 27.47
N ARG A 455 31.76 2.90 26.68
CA ARG A 455 32.70 4.03 26.80
C ARG A 455 34.17 3.62 26.84
N GLY A 456 34.54 2.50 26.21
CA GLY A 456 35.91 1.95 26.26
C GLY A 456 36.36 1.51 27.66
N GLY A 457 35.43 1.31 28.58
CA GLY A 457 35.71 0.88 29.95
C GLY A 457 36.32 -0.52 30.01
N ALA A 458 37.14 -0.76 31.02
CA ALA A 458 37.69 -2.09 31.28
C ALA A 458 36.59 -3.09 31.63
N GLN A 459 36.78 -4.37 31.27
CA GLN A 459 35.86 -5.44 31.63
C GLN A 459 35.82 -5.60 33.16
N HIS A 460 34.62 -5.52 33.72
CA HIS A 460 34.37 -5.51 35.15
C HIS A 460 33.60 -6.78 35.55
N ARG A 461 33.85 -7.32 36.74
CA ARG A 461 33.18 -8.55 37.21
C ARG A 461 31.63 -8.50 37.19
N LEU A 462 31.04 -7.30 37.18
CA LEU A 462 29.58 -7.11 37.15
C LEU A 462 28.98 -7.00 35.74
N ASN A 463 29.82 -6.88 34.70
CA ASN A 463 29.40 -6.80 33.29
C ASN A 463 29.98 -7.94 32.43
N SER A 464 30.63 -8.93 33.04
CA SER A 464 31.19 -10.10 32.37
C SER A 464 30.19 -11.23 32.14
N ASP A 465 29.04 -11.21 32.83
CA ASP A 465 27.97 -12.20 32.69
C ASP A 465 26.80 -11.59 31.92
N GLU A 466 26.61 -12.03 30.67
CA GLU A 466 25.51 -11.58 29.82
C GLU A 466 24.15 -12.14 30.26
N ALA A 467 24.12 -13.29 30.93
CA ALA A 467 22.87 -13.91 31.38
C ALA A 467 22.14 -13.02 32.40
N LYS A 468 22.88 -12.19 33.13
CA LYS A 468 22.35 -11.18 34.06
C LYS A 468 21.30 -10.24 33.44
N TRP A 469 21.40 -9.99 32.14
CA TRP A 469 20.55 -9.02 31.44
C TRP A 469 19.50 -9.68 30.54
N LYS A 470 19.40 -11.01 30.55
CA LYS A 470 18.34 -11.74 29.87
C LYS A 470 17.09 -11.75 30.76
N PRO A 471 15.97 -11.13 30.35
CA PRO A 471 14.75 -11.18 31.14
C PRO A 471 14.21 -12.61 31.16
N TYR A 472 13.72 -13.05 32.32
CA TYR A 472 12.97 -14.30 32.39
C TYR A 472 11.67 -14.14 31.57
N GLY A 473 11.39 -15.08 30.67
CA GLY A 473 10.18 -15.06 29.85
C GLY A 473 10.32 -14.36 28.50
N VAL A 474 11.48 -13.77 28.18
CA VAL A 474 11.75 -13.05 26.91
C VAL A 474 12.86 -13.76 26.13
N GLY A 475 12.70 -13.89 24.81
CA GLY A 475 13.66 -14.58 23.93
C GLY A 475 13.12 -15.88 23.34
N GLU A 476 13.74 -16.35 22.25
CA GLU A 476 13.33 -17.57 21.51
C GLU A 476 13.31 -18.84 22.38
N GLU A 477 14.12 -18.90 23.44
CA GLU A 477 14.17 -20.04 24.38
C GLU A 477 13.27 -19.84 25.62
N SER A 478 12.36 -18.86 25.60
CA SER A 478 11.51 -18.58 26.76
C SER A 478 10.61 -19.78 27.07
N PRO A 479 10.69 -20.36 28.29
CA PRO A 479 9.82 -21.47 28.68
C PRO A 479 8.34 -21.06 28.71
N LEU A 480 8.03 -19.76 28.79
CA LEU A 480 6.68 -19.21 28.77
C LEU A 480 6.04 -19.21 27.38
N LEU A 481 6.82 -19.24 26.30
CA LEU A 481 6.30 -19.37 24.92
C LEU A 481 5.68 -20.75 24.65
N HIS A 482 5.98 -21.75 25.50
CA HIS A 482 5.55 -23.14 25.31
C HIS A 482 4.78 -23.71 26.50
N LEU A 483 4.39 -22.91 27.49
CA LEU A 483 3.61 -23.42 28.61
C LEU A 483 2.20 -23.80 28.13
N PRO A 484 1.74 -25.05 28.35
CA PRO A 484 0.34 -25.39 28.13
C PRO A 484 -0.50 -24.60 29.14
N ILE A 485 -1.43 -23.79 28.62
CA ILE A 485 -2.41 -23.09 29.44
C ILE A 485 -3.22 -24.15 30.19
N PRO A 486 -3.43 -24.02 31.51
CA PRO A 486 -4.21 -24.97 32.27
C PRO A 486 -5.61 -25.05 31.68
N ILE A 487 -5.97 -26.21 31.12
CA ILE A 487 -7.37 -26.54 30.83
C ILE A 487 -8.11 -26.37 32.14
N GLN A 488 -9.01 -25.37 32.23
CA GLN A 488 -9.91 -25.26 33.37
C GLN A 488 -10.69 -26.58 33.44
N ARG A 489 -10.32 -27.44 34.37
CA ARG A 489 -11.08 -28.64 34.69
C ARG A 489 -12.44 -28.20 35.19
N GLU A 490 -13.46 -28.77 34.56
CA GLU A 490 -14.88 -28.70 34.87
C GLU A 490 -15.17 -28.35 36.34
N ALA A 491 -15.99 -27.32 36.55
CA ALA A 491 -16.59 -27.06 37.85
C ALA A 491 -17.39 -28.30 38.27
N SER A 492 -16.86 -29.01 39.25
CA SER A 492 -17.54 -30.11 39.92
C SER A 492 -18.80 -29.59 40.58
N ASN A 493 -19.94 -30.15 40.18
CA ASN A 493 -21.20 -30.04 40.92
C ASN A 493 -21.01 -30.66 42.32
N GLY A 494 -20.64 -29.82 43.28
CA GLY A 494 -20.55 -30.14 44.70
C GLY A 494 -21.80 -29.68 45.44
N ASN A 495 -22.63 -30.64 45.83
CA ASN A 495 -23.82 -30.52 46.69
C ASN A 495 -23.66 -29.48 47.83
N GLY A 496 -24.45 -28.41 47.79
CA GLY A 496 -24.69 -27.53 48.93
C GLY A 496 -25.69 -28.15 49.91
N HIS A 497 -25.20 -28.59 51.08
CA HIS A 497 -26.05 -28.85 52.24
C HIS A 497 -26.40 -27.51 52.91
N ASN A 498 -27.69 -27.17 52.90
CA ASN A 498 -28.27 -26.08 53.65
C ASN A 498 -28.27 -26.39 55.15
N GLY A 499 -27.49 -25.63 55.92
CA GLY A 499 -27.55 -25.56 57.38
C GLY A 499 -27.72 -24.11 57.82
N ASN A 500 -28.96 -23.62 57.78
CA ASN A 500 -29.32 -22.27 58.20
C ASN A 500 -29.40 -22.21 59.74
N GLY A 501 -28.45 -21.56 60.39
CA GLY A 501 -28.45 -21.26 61.82
C GLY A 501 -28.56 -19.76 62.06
N HIS A 502 -29.78 -19.31 62.38
CA HIS A 502 -30.13 -17.91 62.66
C HIS A 502 -29.57 -17.39 64.00
N ASN A 503 -29.14 -16.13 63.95
CA ASN A 503 -29.26 -15.06 64.95
C ASN A 503 -28.94 -15.31 66.43
N GLY A 504 -27.93 -14.57 66.90
CA GLY A 504 -27.80 -14.14 68.29
C GLY A 504 -27.20 -12.74 68.35
N ASN A 505 -28.06 -11.72 68.46
CA ASN A 505 -27.67 -10.34 68.75
C ASN A 505 -27.54 -10.20 70.29
N GLY A 506 -26.42 -9.68 70.79
CA GLY A 506 -26.15 -9.55 72.23
C GLY A 506 -25.27 -8.34 72.55
N HIS A 507 -25.80 -7.48 73.41
CA HIS A 507 -25.36 -6.14 73.83
C HIS A 507 -24.09 -6.05 74.71
N ASN A 508 -23.59 -4.78 74.81
CA ASN A 508 -22.74 -4.16 75.85
C ASN A 508 -21.26 -4.57 75.89
N GLY A 509 -20.26 -3.72 76.14
CA GLY A 509 -20.16 -2.31 76.47
C GLY A 509 -18.75 -2.01 77.04
N HIS A 510 -18.23 -0.81 76.74
CA HIS A 510 -17.24 0.00 77.50
C HIS A 510 -15.77 -0.44 77.76
N ASN A 511 -14.91 0.56 77.52
CA ASN A 511 -13.64 0.97 78.18
C ASN A 511 -12.30 0.27 77.86
N GLY A 512 -11.29 1.11 77.55
CA GLY A 512 -9.88 0.79 77.79
C GLY A 512 -8.83 1.54 76.96
N ASN A 513 -8.50 2.76 77.39
CA ASN A 513 -7.31 3.60 77.12
C ASN A 513 -6.05 3.00 76.48
N GLY A 514 -5.36 3.83 75.67
CA GLY A 514 -3.92 3.72 75.37
C GLY A 514 -3.39 4.87 74.50
N HIS A 515 -2.81 5.89 75.15
CA HIS A 515 -2.01 7.02 74.60
C HIS A 515 -0.93 6.56 73.58
N THR A 516 -0.48 7.35 72.58
CA THR A 516 0.30 8.61 72.73
C THR A 516 0.32 9.52 71.48
N THR A 517 0.25 10.83 71.78
CA THR A 517 0.61 12.09 71.07
C THR A 517 2.04 12.12 70.47
N ALA A 518 2.46 13.00 69.54
CA ALA A 518 2.42 14.49 69.48
C ALA A 518 3.00 14.92 68.09
N LEU A 519 2.50 15.87 67.29
CA LEU A 519 2.33 17.36 67.37
C LEU A 519 3.28 18.13 66.41
N LEU A 520 2.65 19.10 65.74
CA LEU A 520 3.16 20.15 64.86
C LEU A 520 3.99 21.23 65.60
N HIS A 521 4.81 21.97 64.86
CA HIS A 521 5.01 23.41 65.11
C HIS A 521 5.39 24.21 63.84
N LYS A 522 4.59 25.25 63.55
CA LYS A 522 4.99 26.52 62.90
C LYS A 522 5.15 27.59 64.01
N PRO A 523 5.82 28.73 63.74
CA PRO A 523 5.11 30.01 63.44
C PRO A 523 5.82 30.96 62.43
N ASP A 524 5.05 31.68 61.57
CA ASP A 524 4.84 33.17 61.45
C ASP A 524 6.04 34.01 60.90
N SER A 525 6.00 34.59 59.67
CA SER A 525 5.38 35.87 59.17
C SER A 525 6.04 37.17 59.68
N PRO A 526 6.00 38.37 59.02
CA PRO A 526 5.65 38.79 57.63
C PRO A 526 6.56 39.93 57.02
N ASN A 527 6.09 40.59 55.94
CA ASN A 527 6.57 41.80 55.21
C ASN A 527 7.61 41.57 54.10
N GLY A 528 7.56 42.17 52.90
CA GLY A 528 6.69 43.18 52.31
C GLY A 528 7.40 43.82 51.09
N HIS A 529 6.64 44.04 50.02
CA HIS A 529 6.79 45.08 48.96
C HIS A 529 7.96 45.10 47.93
N ASN A 530 7.48 45.25 46.69
CA ASN A 530 7.95 46.09 45.56
C ASN A 530 9.16 45.69 44.70
N GLY A 531 8.90 45.67 43.38
CA GLY A 531 9.69 46.47 42.45
C GLY A 531 10.08 45.82 41.12
N ASN A 532 9.40 46.25 40.05
CA ASN A 532 9.82 46.38 38.64
C ASN A 532 11.28 46.08 38.25
N GLY A 533 11.46 45.49 37.06
CA GLY A 533 12.73 45.58 36.33
C GLY A 533 12.79 44.77 35.03
N SER A 534 12.48 45.43 33.92
CA SER A 534 12.78 45.06 32.53
C SER A 534 14.28 44.80 32.27
N GLY A 535 14.62 43.95 31.29
CA GLY A 535 15.98 43.90 30.73
C GLY A 535 16.25 42.82 29.69
N ASN A 536 16.41 43.28 28.44
CA ASN A 536 16.91 42.59 27.23
C ASN A 536 18.25 41.82 27.38
N GLY A 537 18.49 40.90 26.43
CA GLY A 537 19.83 40.54 25.90
C GLY A 537 19.91 39.05 25.53
N HIS A 538 19.76 38.64 24.26
CA HIS A 538 20.78 38.54 23.19
C HIS A 538 21.89 37.49 23.39
N HIS A 539 22.14 36.76 22.30
CA HIS A 539 23.22 35.78 21.99
C HIS A 539 23.07 34.41 22.67
N GLU A 540 23.20 33.28 21.98
CA GLU A 540 23.83 32.94 20.69
C GLU A 540 23.14 31.71 20.08
#